data_AF-A0A1E4MIP5-F1
#
_entry.id   AF-A0A1E4MIP5-F1
#
_cell.length_a   1.000
_cell.length_b   1.000
_cell.length_c   1.000
_cell.angle_alpha   90.00
_cell.angle_beta   90.00
_cell.angle_gamma   90.00
#
_symmetry.space_group_name_H-M   'P 1'
#
loop_
_entity.id
_entity.type
_entity.pdbx_description
1 polymer ?
#
loop_
_entity_poly.entity_id
_entity_poly.type
_entity_poly.pdbx_seq_one_letter_code
_entity_poly.pdbx_strand_id
1 'polypeptide(L)'
;MAEARIHCCVGSCPRSIGVRAALKHFGRVPSEYICQHHWRRLSRDERRVWARDQRRRRRFGCDVAPGASARIWTRLKHRCAA
;
A
#
# COMPACT_ATOMS: atom_id res chain seq x y z
N MET A 1 24.45 -8.31 -7.93
CA MET A 1 23.12 -8.92 -7.69
C MET A 1 22.07 -7.86 -7.98
N ALA A 2 21.11 -8.13 -8.87
CA ALA A 2 20.01 -7.19 -9.12
C ALA A 2 19.18 -7.04 -7.84
N GLU A 3 19.03 -5.81 -7.33
CA GLU A 3 18.20 -5.57 -6.15
C GLU A 3 16.73 -5.81 -6.50
N ALA A 4 16.06 -6.70 -5.76
CA ALA A 4 14.64 -6.93 -5.95
C ALA A 4 13.86 -5.62 -5.71
N ARG A 5 12.94 -5.30 -6.62
CA ARG A 5 12.11 -4.10 -6.58
C ARG A 5 10.65 -4.48 -6.52
N ILE A 6 9.88 -3.70 -5.77
CA ILE A 6 8.43 -3.83 -5.67
C ILE A 6 7.83 -2.72 -6.50
N HIS A 7 7.04 -3.07 -7.51
CA HIS A 7 6.39 -2.12 -8.40
C HIS A 7 5.09 -1.59 -7.79
N CYS A 8 4.74 -0.35 -8.13
CA CYS A 8 3.46 0.21 -7.71
C CYS A 8 2.32 -0.61 -8.31
N CYS A 9 1.37 -1.06 -7.49
CA CYS A 9 0.25 -1.91 -7.92
C CYS A 9 -0.88 -1.14 -8.64
N VAL A 10 -0.63 0.11 -9.05
CA VAL A 10 -1.55 0.91 -9.87
C VAL A 10 -1.16 0.72 -11.33
N GLY A 11 -2.15 0.47 -12.19
CA GLY A 11 -1.95 0.17 -13.61
C GLY A 11 -1.00 1.16 -14.29
N SER A 12 -0.04 0.62 -15.04
CA SER A 12 0.95 1.37 -15.83
C SER A 12 1.85 2.34 -15.04
N CYS A 13 1.92 2.24 -13.71
CA CYS A 13 2.81 3.10 -12.93
C CYS A 13 4.26 2.61 -13.01
N PRO A 14 5.23 3.42 -13.51
CA PRO A 14 6.63 3.00 -13.60
C PRO A 14 7.37 3.03 -12.26
N ARG A 15 6.74 3.56 -11.20
CA ARG A 15 7.38 3.77 -9.91
C ARG A 15 7.53 2.45 -9.16
N SER A 16 8.72 2.24 -8.61
CA SER A 16 9.07 1.08 -7.80
C SER A 16 9.87 1.50 -6.57
N ILE A 17 9.87 0.65 -5.55
CA ILE A 17 10.71 0.80 -4.36
C ILE A 17 11.62 -0.43 -4.23
N GLY A 18 12.88 -0.23 -3.84
CA GLY A 18 13.77 -1.35 -3.53
C GLY A 18 13.29 -2.10 -2.28
N VAL A 19 13.47 -3.43 -2.25
CA VAL A 19 13.06 -4.26 -1.11
C VAL A 19 13.70 -3.80 0.21
N ARG A 20 14.98 -3.37 0.18
CA ARG A 20 15.65 -2.82 1.37
C ARG A 20 15.02 -1.52 1.85
N ALA A 21 14.68 -0.62 0.93
CA ALA A 21 13.97 0.61 1.26
C ALA A 21 12.56 0.33 1.81
N ALA A 22 11.85 -0.66 1.24
CA ALA A 22 10.55 -1.10 1.75
C ALA A 22 10.65 -1.66 3.17
N LEU A 23 11.65 -2.49 3.46
CA LEU A 23 11.91 -3.00 4.81
C LEU A 23 12.19 -1.87 5.79
N LYS A 24 13.04 -0.89 5.41
CA LYS A 24 13.34 0.27 6.25
C LYS A 24 12.10 1.14 6.52
N HIS A 25 11.24 1.34 5.54
CA HIS A 25 10.05 2.19 5.67
C HIS A 25 8.87 1.50 6.37
N PHE A 26 8.63 0.22 6.09
CA PHE A 26 7.42 -0.48 6.52
C PHE A 26 7.68 -1.51 7.64
N GLY A 27 8.95 -1.84 7.91
CA GLY A 27 9.36 -2.92 8.82
C GLY A 27 9.12 -4.33 8.27
N ARG A 28 8.62 -4.44 7.04
CA ARG A 28 8.31 -5.68 6.31
C ARG A 28 8.28 -5.42 4.80
N VAL A 29 8.39 -6.47 4.00
CA VAL A 29 8.12 -6.40 2.57
C VAL A 29 6.60 -6.43 2.37
N PRO A 30 5.97 -5.35 1.87
CA PRO A 30 4.53 -5.37 1.62
C PRO A 30 4.20 -6.24 0.40
N SER A 31 3.08 -6.98 0.46
CA SER A 31 2.55 -7.73 -0.68
C SER A 31 2.06 -6.81 -1.81
N GLU A 32 1.59 -5.61 -1.46
CA GLU A 32 1.19 -4.56 -2.41
C GLU A 32 1.85 -3.24 -2.06
N TYR A 33 2.45 -2.57 -3.06
CA TYR A 33 3.08 -1.27 -2.91
C TYR A 33 2.31 -0.20 -3.68
N ILE A 34 2.05 0.94 -3.04
CA ILE A 34 1.56 2.15 -3.71
C ILE A 34 2.58 3.26 -3.54
N CYS A 35 2.99 3.86 -4.66
CA CYS A 35 3.94 4.94 -4.64
C CYS A 35 3.38 6.20 -3.97
N GLN A 36 4.25 7.07 -3.47
CA GLN A 36 3.85 8.28 -2.75
C GLN A 36 2.92 9.18 -3.57
N HIS A 37 3.08 9.22 -4.91
CA HIS A 37 2.22 10.00 -5.79
C HIS A 37 0.75 9.53 -5.74
N HIS A 38 0.51 8.23 -5.89
CA HIS A 38 -0.83 7.66 -5.78
C HIS A 38 -1.34 7.69 -4.33
N TRP A 39 -0.45 7.51 -3.36
CA TRP A 39 -0.80 7.62 -1.94
C TRP A 39 -1.41 8.98 -1.59
N ARG A 40 -0.90 10.07 -2.19
CA ARG A 40 -1.42 11.43 -1.98
C ARG A 40 -2.83 11.64 -2.51
N ARG A 41 -3.33 10.78 -3.42
CA ARG A 41 -4.70 10.82 -3.93
C ARG A 41 -5.73 10.28 -2.93
N LEU A 42 -5.28 9.65 -1.84
CA LEU A 42 -6.16 9.24 -0.75
C LEU A 42 -6.63 10.45 0.06
N SER A 43 -7.92 10.49 0.34
CA SER A 43 -8.51 11.46 1.26
C SER A 43 -7.96 11.26 2.69
N ARG A 44 -8.20 12.25 3.56
CA ARG A 44 -7.80 12.16 4.97
C ARG A 44 -8.46 10.98 5.68
N ASP A 45 -9.72 10.71 5.36
CA ASP A 45 -10.48 9.61 5.96
C ASP A 45 -10.04 8.25 5.44
N GLU A 46 -9.75 8.13 4.14
CA GLU A 46 -9.19 6.91 3.56
C GLU A 46 -7.85 6.55 4.22
N ARG A 47 -6.97 7.54 4.45
CA ARG A 47 -5.70 7.35 5.17
C ARG A 47 -5.91 6.94 6.63
N ARG A 48 -6.93 7.49 7.32
CA ARG A 48 -7.27 7.12 8.70
C ARG A 48 -7.75 5.68 8.81
N VAL A 49 -8.63 5.25 7.90
CA VAL A 49 -9.12 3.86 7.84
C VAL A 49 -7.94 2.91 7.62
N TRP A 50 -7.06 3.21 6.66
CA TRP A 50 -5.85 2.42 6.43
C TRP A 50 -4.94 2.34 7.67
N ALA A 51 -4.66 3.47 8.32
CA ALA A 51 -3.81 3.49 9.51
C ALA A 51 -4.42 2.74 10.69
N ARG A 52 -5.76 2.75 10.83
CA ARG A 52 -6.47 1.95 11.83
C ARG A 52 -6.33 0.45 11.53
N ASP A 53 -6.44 0.07 10.26
CA ASP A 53 -6.30 -1.32 9.84
C ASP A 53 -4.87 -1.85 10.03
N GLN A 54 -3.85 -1.11 9.57
CA GLN A 54 -2.45 -1.52 9.78
C GLN A 54 -2.11 -1.68 11.27
N ARG A 55 -2.68 -0.83 12.15
CA ARG A 55 -2.54 -0.98 13.60
C ARG A 55 -3.20 -2.26 14.11
N ARG A 56 -4.41 -2.58 13.64
CA ARG A 56 -5.10 -3.83 14.01
C ARG A 56 -4.30 -5.05 13.53
N ARG A 57 -3.84 -5.07 12.28
CA ARG A 57 -2.99 -6.15 11.75
C ARG A 57 -1.72 -6.35 12.58
N ARG A 58 -1.01 -5.27 12.91
CA ARG A 58 0.20 -5.34 13.76
C ARG A 58 -0.10 -5.87 15.16
N ARG A 59 -1.25 -5.51 15.74
CA ARG A 59 -1.62 -5.90 17.10
C ARG A 59 -2.12 -7.34 17.21
N PHE A 60 -2.86 -7.81 16.21
CA PHE A 60 -3.59 -9.07 16.29
C PHE A 60 -3.06 -10.15 15.34
N GLY A 61 -2.09 -9.86 14.47
CA GLY A 61 -1.50 -10.83 13.53
C GLY A 61 -2.46 -11.33 12.44
N CYS A 62 -3.73 -10.95 12.46
CA CYS A 62 -4.73 -11.44 11.52
C CYS A 62 -4.66 -10.74 10.16
N ASP A 63 -4.62 -11.53 9.09
CA ASP A 63 -4.85 -11.14 7.69
C ASP A 63 -6.33 -11.01 7.33
N VAL A 64 -7.21 -10.85 8.33
CA VAL A 64 -8.59 -10.45 8.08
C VAL A 64 -8.54 -9.01 7.60
N ALA A 65 -8.33 -8.81 6.30
CA ALA A 65 -8.45 -7.52 5.66
C ALA A 65 -9.87 -7.02 5.95
N PRO A 66 -10.08 -6.04 6.84
CA PRO A 66 -11.39 -5.47 7.01
C PRO A 66 -11.71 -4.85 5.66
N GLY A 67 -12.83 -5.27 5.06
CA GLY A 67 -13.17 -4.94 3.67
C GLY A 67 -13.09 -3.45 3.33
N ALA A 68 -13.10 -2.57 4.32
CA ALA A 68 -12.82 -1.15 4.18
C ALA A 68 -11.44 -0.82 3.56
N SER A 69 -10.33 -1.44 4.01
CA SER A 69 -9.00 -1.18 3.44
C SER A 69 -8.90 -1.68 2.00
N ALA A 70 -9.43 -2.88 1.74
CA ALA A 70 -9.47 -3.45 0.39
C ALA A 70 -10.29 -2.57 -0.56
N ARG A 71 -11.47 -2.10 -0.13
CA ARG A 71 -12.30 -1.16 -0.92
C ARG A 71 -11.58 0.15 -1.22
N ILE A 72 -10.86 0.72 -0.25
CA ILE A 72 -10.05 1.93 -0.45
C ILE A 72 -8.96 1.66 -1.48
N TRP A 73 -8.27 0.52 -1.36
CA TRP A 73 -7.20 0.12 -2.29
C TRP A 73 -7.71 -0.07 -3.72
N THR A 74 -8.83 -0.78 -3.88
CA THR A 74 -9.48 -1.00 -5.18
C THR A 74 -9.96 0.32 -5.78
N ARG A 75 -10.64 1.18 -5.00
CA ARG A 75 -11.07 2.51 -5.45
C ARG A 75 -9.88 3.37 -5.89
N LEU A 76 -8.79 3.35 -5.14
CA LEU A 76 -7.58 4.09 -5.49
C LEU A 76 -6.98 3.59 -6.81
N LYS A 77 -6.89 2.26 -7.01
CA LYS A 77 -6.44 1.67 -8.27
C LYS A 77 -7.30 2.12 -9.44
N HIS A 78 -8.63 2.04 -9.33
CA HIS A 78 -9.53 2.50 -10.39
C HIS A 78 -9.39 4.01 -10.68
N ARG A 79 -9.31 4.85 -9.64
CA ARG A 79 -9.14 6.31 -9.80
C ARG A 79 -7.80 6.71 -10.44
N CYS A 80 -6.80 5.84 -10.37
CA CYS A 80 -5.47 6.13 -10.92
C CYS A 80 -5.19 5.40 -12.24
N ALA A 81 -6.02 4.42 -12.61
CA ALA A 81 -5.97 3.75 -13.90
C ALA A 81 -6.78 4.49 -14.99
N ALA A 82 -7.71 5.36 -14.58
CA ALA A 82 -8.36 6.36 -15.41
C ALA A 82 -7.49 7.63 -15.50
#